data_AF-A0AAE0Z607-F1
#
_entry.id   AF-A0AAE0Z607-F1
#
_cell.length_a   1.000
_cell.length_b   1.000
_cell.length_c   1.000
_cell.angle_alpha   90.00
_cell.angle_beta   90.00
_cell.angle_gamma   90.00
#
_symmetry.space_group_name_H-M   'P 1'
#
loop_
_entity.id
_entity.type
_entity.pdbx_description
1 polymer ?
#
loop_
_entity_poly.entity_id
_entity_poly.type
_entity_poly.pdbx_seq_one_letter_code
_entity_poly.pdbx_strand_id
1 'polypeptide(L)'
;MIPKNKLNDICEKIPDSLEKTNHGYHRPCYQTFTYTRFLKKRAGDDQEATCSQRKKRATETSGTLFSKGMCIIYKKRSKYVKRKSEKLVKYITETAKKSIEEAAERKDDSRLKGITGNSCLVAKEAHYHDSCRHEYTRKGDRHQAATDPALLKSEKAHAFTHIKGYVRKYIIENSQVERMTMLTEKYCLYMQSHHPEVYNPNYKTYKLKEKLLKAFWK
;
A
#
# COMPACT_ATOMS: atom_id res chain seq x y z
N MET A 1 -5.65 17.11 45.80
CA MET A 1 -6.97 16.52 46.15
C MET A 1 -7.77 16.41 44.86
N ILE A 2 -8.10 15.19 44.42
CA ILE A 2 -8.89 14.97 43.19
C ILE A 2 -10.37 15.00 43.61
N PRO A 3 -11.22 15.87 43.05
CA PRO A 3 -12.62 15.92 43.44
C PRO A 3 -13.34 14.65 42.97
N LYS A 4 -13.67 13.80 43.95
CA LYS A 4 -14.59 12.67 43.79
C LYS A 4 -16.02 13.22 43.74
N ASN A 5 -16.47 13.70 42.58
CA ASN A 5 -17.88 13.98 42.29
C ASN A 5 -18.02 14.26 40.79
N LYS A 6 -18.13 13.19 39.98
CA LYS A 6 -18.40 13.34 38.54
C LYS A 6 -19.42 12.36 37.97
N LEU A 7 -19.87 11.36 38.74
CA LEU A 7 -20.79 10.33 38.24
C LEU A 7 -22.23 10.54 38.72
N ASN A 8 -22.44 10.91 39.99
CA ASN A 8 -23.79 11.11 40.53
C ASN A 8 -24.50 12.31 39.87
N ASP A 9 -23.78 13.42 39.65
CA ASP A 9 -24.30 14.60 38.93
C ASP A 9 -24.70 14.32 37.47
N ILE A 10 -24.20 13.24 36.89
CA ILE A 10 -24.58 12.80 35.54
C ILE A 10 -25.84 11.95 35.62
N CYS A 11 -25.95 11.06 36.60
CA CYS A 11 -27.12 10.21 36.81
C CYS A 11 -28.39 11.02 37.06
N GLU A 12 -28.31 12.12 37.81
CA GLU A 12 -29.45 13.02 38.08
C GLU A 12 -29.95 13.78 36.83
N LYS A 13 -29.14 13.84 35.77
CA LYS A 13 -29.49 14.51 34.50
C LYS A 13 -30.09 13.54 33.48
N ILE A 14 -30.17 12.25 33.79
CA ILE A 14 -30.78 11.27 32.90
C ILE A 14 -32.30 11.29 33.16
N PRO A 15 -33.12 11.65 32.17
CA PRO A 15 -34.58 11.65 32.35
C PRO A 15 -35.11 10.24 32.59
N ASP A 16 -36.04 10.10 33.53
CA ASP A 16 -36.65 8.81 33.91
C ASP A 16 -37.44 8.15 32.78
N SER A 17 -37.85 8.92 31.77
CA SER A 17 -38.50 8.41 30.56
C SER A 17 -37.86 8.98 29.31
N LEU A 18 -37.22 8.12 28.51
CA LEU A 18 -36.70 8.47 27.19
C LEU A 18 -37.78 8.24 26.12
N GLU A 19 -38.19 9.31 25.44
CA GLU A 19 -39.08 9.20 24.28
C GLU A 19 -38.39 8.40 23.16
N LYS A 20 -38.90 7.19 22.88
CA LYS A 20 -38.35 6.21 21.94
C LYS A 20 -38.22 6.71 20.49
N THR A 21 -38.92 7.78 20.13
CA THR A 21 -38.97 8.33 18.77
C THR A 21 -37.76 9.21 18.44
N ASN A 22 -37.17 9.87 19.44
CA ASN A 22 -36.05 10.82 19.24
C ASN A 22 -34.73 10.38 19.89
N HIS A 23 -34.76 9.35 20.74
CA HIS A 23 -33.60 8.89 21.48
C HIS A 23 -33.26 7.45 21.08
N GLY A 24 -32.37 7.32 20.10
CA GLY A 24 -31.76 6.05 19.71
C GLY A 24 -30.25 6.11 19.88
N TYR A 25 -29.63 4.99 20.22
CA TYR A 25 -28.17 4.90 20.13
C TYR A 25 -27.76 4.55 18.70
N HIS A 26 -26.69 5.16 18.21
CA HIS A 26 -26.07 4.69 16.98
C HIS A 26 -25.44 3.32 17.25
N ARG A 27 -25.98 2.26 16.64
CA ARG A 27 -25.60 0.86 16.90
C ARG A 27 -24.08 0.61 16.87
N PRO A 28 -23.30 1.17 15.92
CA PRO A 28 -21.84 1.03 15.92
C PRO A 28 -21.16 1.67 17.13
N CYS A 29 -21.68 2.82 17.61
CA CYS A 29 -21.18 3.51 18.79
C CYS A 29 -21.47 2.69 20.05
N TYR A 30 -22.70 2.17 20.19
CA TYR A 30 -23.06 1.30 21.31
C TYR A 30 -22.23 0.01 21.32
N GLN A 31 -22.05 -0.64 20.16
CA GLN A 31 -21.25 -1.87 20.06
C GLN A 31 -19.76 -1.65 20.40
N THR A 32 -19.26 -0.45 20.16
CA THR A 32 -17.90 -0.05 20.54
C THR A 32 -17.84 0.27 22.03
N PHE A 33 -18.83 1.00 22.56
CA PHE A 33 -18.92 1.36 23.97
C PHE A 33 -19.09 0.11 24.87
N THR A 34 -20.00 -0.80 24.52
CA THR A 34 -20.24 -2.03 25.28
C THR A 34 -19.26 -3.15 24.98
N TYR A 35 -18.22 -2.91 24.14
CA TYR A 35 -17.26 -3.91 23.67
C TYR A 35 -17.87 -5.18 23.03
N THR A 36 -19.18 -5.19 22.79
CA THR A 36 -19.92 -6.31 22.20
C THR A 36 -19.48 -6.61 20.77
N ARG A 37 -18.82 -5.67 20.07
CA ARG A 37 -18.21 -5.94 18.75
C ARG A 37 -17.10 -7.00 18.78
N PHE A 38 -16.51 -7.27 19.95
CA PHE A 38 -15.42 -8.23 20.12
C PHE A 38 -15.86 -9.54 20.78
N LEU A 39 -17.11 -9.63 21.22
CA LEU A 39 -17.66 -10.88 21.74
C LEU A 39 -17.94 -11.80 20.55
N LYS A 40 -17.05 -12.77 20.34
CA LYS A 40 -17.28 -13.87 19.40
C LYS A 40 -18.59 -14.55 19.77
N LYS A 41 -19.54 -14.55 18.83
CA LYS A 41 -20.83 -15.24 18.94
C LYS A 41 -20.54 -16.72 19.26
N ARG A 42 -20.83 -17.17 20.49
CA ARG A 42 -20.92 -18.60 20.80
C ARG A 42 -22.15 -19.12 20.06
N ALA A 43 -21.97 -20.20 19.30
CA ALA A 43 -23.07 -20.91 18.66
C ALA A 43 -23.88 -21.67 19.72
N GLY A 44 -25.20 -21.66 19.56
CA GLY A 44 -26.19 -22.21 20.50
C GLY A 44 -27.41 -21.28 20.48
N ASP A 45 -28.24 -21.37 19.44
CA ASP A 45 -29.44 -22.23 19.34
C ASP A 45 -30.65 -21.44 19.84
N ASP A 46 -31.47 -20.99 18.88
CA ASP A 46 -32.92 -20.87 18.99
C ASP A 46 -33.51 -20.38 17.66
N GLN A 47 -34.63 -21.02 17.34
CA GLN A 47 -35.32 -21.08 16.05
C GLN A 47 -36.10 -19.81 15.69
N GLU A 48 -36.54 -19.80 14.42
CA GLU A 48 -37.59 -18.98 13.79
C GLU A 48 -37.31 -17.50 13.48
N ALA A 49 -36.97 -17.25 12.21
CA ALA A 49 -37.93 -16.68 11.26
C ALA A 49 -37.26 -16.60 9.88
N THR A 50 -37.73 -17.44 8.96
CA THR A 50 -37.40 -17.40 7.54
C THR A 50 -38.02 -16.15 6.92
N CYS A 51 -37.19 -15.18 6.53
CA CYS A 51 -37.59 -14.17 5.55
C CYS A 51 -36.75 -14.34 4.28
N SER A 52 -37.40 -14.90 3.27
CA SER A 52 -36.94 -15.04 1.88
C SER A 52 -36.04 -13.89 1.42
N GLN A 53 -34.82 -14.24 1.02
CA GLN A 53 -33.94 -13.34 0.29
C GLN A 53 -34.55 -13.04 -1.08
N ARG A 54 -35.34 -11.96 -1.15
CA ARG A 54 -35.73 -11.34 -2.41
C ARG A 54 -34.45 -10.83 -3.07
N LYS A 55 -33.93 -11.57 -4.07
CA LYS A 55 -32.90 -11.07 -4.99
C LYS A 55 -33.43 -9.78 -5.62
N LYS A 56 -33.01 -8.63 -5.11
CA LYS A 56 -33.26 -7.34 -5.77
C LYS A 56 -32.49 -7.37 -7.10
N ARG A 57 -33.22 -7.59 -8.19
CA ARG A 57 -32.79 -7.27 -9.55
C ARG A 57 -32.35 -5.80 -9.53
N ALA A 58 -31.06 -5.54 -9.71
CA ALA A 58 -30.59 -4.18 -9.84
C ALA A 58 -31.03 -3.67 -11.21
N THR A 59 -32.02 -2.79 -11.23
CA THR A 59 -32.39 -2.00 -12.40
C THR A 59 -31.21 -1.08 -12.72
N GLU A 60 -30.66 -1.20 -13.93
CA GLU A 60 -29.63 -0.30 -14.45
C GLU A 60 -30.28 1.06 -14.73
N THR A 61 -30.19 1.98 -13.76
CA THR A 61 -30.41 3.40 -14.03
C THR A 61 -29.21 3.93 -14.81
N SER A 62 -29.41 4.16 -16.10
CA SER A 62 -28.52 4.78 -17.09
C SER A 62 -28.19 6.25 -16.79
N GLY A 63 -27.65 6.55 -15.60
CA GLY A 63 -27.34 7.93 -15.17
C GLY A 63 -26.03 8.10 -14.40
N THR A 64 -25.25 7.05 -14.15
CA THR A 64 -23.98 7.17 -13.42
C THR A 64 -22.80 7.23 -14.38
N LEU A 65 -22.03 8.32 -14.33
CA LEU A 65 -20.78 8.53 -15.10
C LEU A 65 -19.73 7.42 -14.92
N PHE A 66 -19.84 6.60 -13.87
CA PHE A 66 -19.01 5.42 -13.67
C PHE A 66 -19.86 4.16 -13.63
N SER A 67 -19.46 3.14 -14.40
CA SER A 67 -20.07 1.81 -14.33
C SER A 67 -19.83 1.20 -12.94
N LYS A 68 -20.91 0.83 -12.24
CA LYS A 68 -20.82 0.14 -10.95
C LYS A 68 -19.95 -1.11 -11.08
N GLY A 69 -19.00 -1.27 -10.16
CA GLY A 69 -18.11 -2.44 -10.13
C GLY A 69 -16.95 -2.40 -11.14
N MET A 70 -16.50 -1.21 -11.56
CA MET A 70 -15.35 -1.07 -12.44
C MET A 70 -14.24 -0.20 -11.82
N CYS A 71 -12.98 -0.60 -12.00
CA CYS A 71 -11.84 0.21 -11.60
C CYS A 71 -11.66 1.41 -12.53
N ILE A 72 -11.64 2.64 -11.99
CA ILE A 72 -11.48 3.87 -12.78
C ILE A 72 -10.12 3.97 -13.50
N ILE A 73 -9.09 3.32 -12.95
CA ILE A 73 -7.72 3.40 -13.44
C ILE A 73 -7.55 2.56 -14.71
N TYR A 74 -7.96 1.29 -14.69
CA TYR A 74 -7.74 0.36 -15.82
C TYR A 74 -9.03 -0.18 -16.46
N LYS A 75 -10.21 0.31 -16.05
CA LYS A 75 -11.53 -0.16 -16.53
C LYS A 75 -11.77 -1.67 -16.37
N LYS A 76 -11.10 -2.32 -15.41
CA LYS A 76 -11.27 -3.76 -15.10
C LYS A 76 -12.25 -3.94 -13.95
N ARG A 77 -13.15 -4.94 -14.07
CA ARG A 77 -14.10 -5.33 -13.01
C ARG A 77 -13.45 -6.16 -11.90
N SER A 78 -12.45 -6.96 -12.26
CA SER A 78 -11.72 -7.83 -11.33
C SER A 78 -10.23 -7.77 -11.62
N LYS A 79 -9.41 -7.86 -10.58
CA LYS A 79 -7.97 -8.08 -10.66
C LYS A 79 -7.60 -9.22 -9.73
N TYR A 80 -6.69 -10.08 -10.14
CA TYR A 80 -6.16 -11.15 -9.29
C TYR A 80 -4.74 -10.80 -8.88
N VAL A 81 -4.45 -10.85 -7.58
CA VAL A 81 -3.12 -10.64 -7.01
C VAL A 81 -2.79 -11.86 -6.17
N LYS A 82 -1.67 -12.54 -6.49
CA LYS A 82 -1.22 -13.77 -5.79
C LYS A 82 -2.32 -14.83 -5.66
N ARG A 83 -3.03 -15.12 -6.77
CA ARG A 83 -4.14 -16.09 -6.86
C ARG A 83 -5.39 -15.75 -6.03
N LYS A 84 -5.49 -14.54 -5.47
CA LYS A 84 -6.71 -14.05 -4.79
C LYS A 84 -7.34 -12.91 -5.59
N SER A 85 -8.67 -12.91 -5.65
CA SER A 85 -9.43 -11.81 -6.27
C SER A 85 -9.34 -10.58 -5.38
N GLU A 86 -8.88 -9.48 -5.97
CA GLU A 86 -8.76 -8.18 -5.31
C GLU A 86 -10.10 -7.45 -5.38
N LYS A 87 -10.55 -6.95 -4.24
CA LYS A 87 -11.80 -6.20 -4.14
C LYS A 87 -11.58 -4.75 -4.60
N LEU A 88 -12.63 -4.17 -5.17
CA LEU A 88 -12.69 -2.75 -5.45
C LEU A 88 -12.83 -1.97 -4.14
N VAL A 89 -11.99 -0.96 -3.99
CA VAL A 89 -11.96 -0.03 -2.87
C VAL A 89 -12.64 1.26 -3.32
N LYS A 90 -13.51 1.80 -2.46
CA LYS A 90 -14.15 3.10 -2.68
C LYS A 90 -13.12 4.21 -2.62
N TYR A 91 -13.29 5.18 -3.48
CA TYR A 91 -12.54 6.41 -3.48
C TYR A 91 -13.09 7.35 -2.41
N ILE A 92 -12.45 7.37 -1.25
CA ILE A 92 -12.94 8.11 -0.07
C ILE A 92 -12.02 9.28 0.30
N THR A 93 -10.70 9.16 0.07
CA THR A 93 -9.72 10.10 0.63
C THR A 93 -9.19 11.10 -0.39
N GLU A 94 -9.09 12.37 0.02
CA GLU A 94 -8.46 13.44 -0.77
C GLU A 94 -6.96 13.15 -1.04
N THR A 95 -6.31 12.39 -0.15
CA THR A 95 -4.93 11.92 -0.35
C THR A 95 -4.81 10.93 -1.51
N ALA A 96 -5.78 10.03 -1.69
CA ALA A 96 -5.82 9.16 -2.84
C ALA A 96 -6.04 9.96 -4.13
N LYS A 97 -6.81 11.05 -4.04
CA LYS A 97 -7.05 11.96 -5.15
C LYS A 97 -5.81 12.66 -5.66
N LYS A 98 -5.17 13.44 -4.80
CA LYS A 98 -3.93 14.13 -5.13
C LYS A 98 -2.88 13.17 -5.70
N SER A 99 -2.74 11.98 -5.09
CA SER A 99 -1.78 10.98 -5.58
C SER A 99 -2.05 10.47 -7.00
N ILE A 100 -3.32 10.36 -7.40
CA ILE A 100 -3.71 9.91 -8.74
C ILE A 100 -3.62 11.06 -9.74
N GLU A 101 -3.99 12.28 -9.33
CA GLU A 101 -3.84 13.51 -10.13
C GLU A 101 -2.38 13.77 -10.47
N GLU A 102 -1.50 13.82 -9.47
CA GLU A 102 -0.05 13.97 -9.66
C GLU A 102 0.53 12.86 -10.56
N ALA A 103 0.02 11.63 -10.44
CA ALA A 103 0.48 10.52 -11.27
C ALA A 103 -0.04 10.62 -12.72
N ALA A 104 -1.26 11.10 -12.92
CA ALA A 104 -1.84 11.33 -14.23
C ALA A 104 -1.16 12.51 -14.94
N GLU A 105 -0.79 13.55 -14.19
CA GLU A 105 0.07 14.64 -14.66
C GLU A 105 1.42 14.13 -15.15
N ARG A 106 2.14 13.37 -14.32
CA ARG A 106 3.44 12.82 -14.71
C ARG A 106 3.39 11.86 -15.90
N LYS A 107 2.28 11.15 -16.09
CA LYS A 107 2.11 10.17 -17.18
C LYS A 107 1.40 10.75 -18.41
N ASP A 108 1.07 12.03 -18.36
CA ASP A 108 0.23 12.73 -19.33
C ASP A 108 -1.05 11.98 -19.74
N ASP A 109 -1.73 11.37 -18.75
CA ASP A 109 -2.95 10.60 -18.96
C ASP A 109 -4.17 11.53 -18.98
N SER A 110 -4.45 12.11 -20.16
CA SER A 110 -5.56 13.04 -20.38
C SER A 110 -6.93 12.48 -19.96
N ARG A 111 -7.11 11.15 -20.04
CA ARG A 111 -8.36 10.51 -19.60
C ARG A 111 -8.51 10.57 -18.08
N LEU A 112 -7.48 10.15 -17.34
CA LEU A 112 -7.53 10.21 -15.88
C LEU A 112 -7.58 11.65 -15.37
N LYS A 113 -6.85 12.58 -16.00
CA LYS A 113 -6.94 14.03 -15.74
C LYS A 113 -8.36 14.57 -15.89
N GLY A 114 -9.04 14.23 -16.99
CA GLY A 114 -10.44 14.65 -17.21
C GLY A 114 -11.41 14.04 -16.19
N ILE A 115 -11.17 12.81 -15.77
CA ILE A 115 -11.98 12.12 -14.75
C ILE A 115 -11.76 12.75 -13.37
N THR A 116 -10.52 13.03 -12.97
CA THR A 116 -10.21 13.58 -11.64
C THR A 116 -10.52 15.08 -11.54
N GLY A 117 -10.24 15.85 -12.60
CA GLY A 117 -10.42 17.31 -12.62
C GLY A 117 -11.87 17.77 -12.70
N ASN A 118 -12.73 17.08 -13.46
CA ASN A 118 -14.12 17.53 -13.68
C ASN A 118 -15.15 16.80 -12.79
N SER A 119 -14.75 15.87 -11.93
CA SER A 119 -15.70 15.07 -11.17
C SER A 119 -15.36 14.94 -9.69
N CYS A 120 -16.35 15.20 -8.83
CA CYS A 120 -16.30 14.80 -7.43
C CYS A 120 -16.32 13.26 -7.34
N LEU A 121 -15.15 12.65 -7.44
CA LEU A 121 -14.96 11.19 -7.41
C LEU A 121 -15.53 10.54 -6.15
N VAL A 122 -15.55 11.29 -5.05
CA VAL A 122 -16.18 10.91 -3.78
C VAL A 122 -17.71 10.88 -3.91
N ALA A 123 -18.32 11.94 -4.47
CA ALA A 123 -19.77 12.03 -4.65
C ALA A 123 -20.31 11.00 -5.67
N LYS A 124 -19.46 10.58 -6.62
CA LYS A 124 -19.81 9.62 -7.67
C LYS A 124 -19.41 8.17 -7.33
N GLU A 125 -19.03 7.91 -6.07
CA GLU A 125 -18.60 6.60 -5.57
C GLU A 125 -17.63 5.90 -6.51
N ALA A 126 -16.59 6.60 -6.98
CA ALA A 126 -15.58 5.97 -7.82
C ALA A 126 -14.90 4.81 -7.09
N HIS A 127 -14.52 3.77 -7.83
CA HIS A 127 -13.85 2.59 -7.26
C HIS A 127 -12.55 2.28 -7.98
N TYR A 128 -11.57 1.73 -7.27
CA TYR A 128 -10.32 1.22 -7.85
C TYR A 128 -9.80 0.01 -7.08
N HIS A 129 -8.96 -0.80 -7.72
CA HIS A 129 -8.18 -1.81 -7.00
C HIS A 129 -6.98 -1.13 -6.34
N ASP A 130 -6.68 -1.43 -5.10
CA ASP A 130 -5.59 -0.78 -4.37
C ASP A 130 -4.24 -0.99 -5.06
N SER A 131 -4.00 -2.20 -5.57
CA SER A 131 -2.82 -2.51 -6.37
C SER A 131 -2.74 -1.70 -7.66
N CYS A 132 -3.88 -1.42 -8.31
CA CYS A 132 -3.92 -0.56 -9.49
C CYS A 132 -3.55 0.87 -9.15
N ARG A 133 -4.03 1.40 -8.02
CA ARG A 133 -3.61 2.72 -7.55
C ARG A 133 -2.11 2.72 -7.29
N HIS A 134 -1.61 1.75 -6.52
CA HIS A 134 -0.21 1.69 -6.14
C HIS A 134 0.73 1.57 -7.35
N GLU A 135 0.35 0.76 -8.34
CA GLU A 135 1.06 0.59 -9.61
C GLU A 135 1.01 1.86 -10.46
N TYR A 136 -0.14 2.51 -10.51
CA TYR A 136 -0.35 3.72 -11.30
C TYR A 136 0.38 4.93 -10.69
N THR A 137 0.29 5.12 -9.37
CA THR A 137 0.89 6.26 -8.66
C THR A 137 2.36 6.10 -8.38
N ARG A 138 2.93 4.91 -8.63
CA ARG A 138 4.36 4.67 -8.44
C ARG A 138 5.17 5.71 -9.21
N LYS A 139 5.98 6.49 -8.49
CA LYS A 139 7.01 7.35 -9.07
C LYS A 139 8.06 6.40 -9.62
N GLY A 140 8.24 6.43 -10.93
CA GLY A 140 9.04 5.43 -11.62
C GLY A 140 10.52 5.64 -11.37
N ASP A 141 11.12 4.77 -10.54
CA ASP A 141 12.46 4.21 -10.79
C ASP A 141 12.34 2.97 -11.72
N ARG A 142 11.35 3.00 -12.63
CA ARG A 142 11.06 1.91 -13.57
C ARG A 142 10.99 2.38 -15.03
N HIS A 143 11.54 3.55 -15.33
CA HIS A 143 12.34 3.64 -16.54
C HIS A 143 13.61 2.81 -16.21
N GLN A 144 13.66 1.48 -16.37
CA GLN A 144 13.79 0.84 -17.68
C GLN A 144 14.43 1.79 -18.69
N ALA A 145 15.65 2.25 -18.38
CA ALA A 145 16.70 2.13 -19.37
C ALA A 145 16.61 0.68 -19.89
N ALA A 146 16.47 0.52 -21.20
CA ALA A 146 16.44 -0.77 -21.87
C ALA A 146 17.81 -1.44 -21.79
N THR A 147 18.37 -1.59 -20.58
CA THR A 147 19.58 -2.35 -20.34
C THR A 147 19.18 -3.80 -20.34
N ASP A 148 19.70 -4.55 -21.30
CA ASP A 148 19.57 -6.01 -21.36
C ASP A 148 19.82 -6.60 -19.95
N PRO A 149 18.86 -7.33 -19.35
CA PRO A 149 19.03 -7.98 -18.06
C PRO A 149 20.29 -8.85 -17.96
N ALA A 150 20.75 -9.42 -19.08
CA ALA A 150 21.99 -10.19 -19.15
C ALA A 150 23.23 -9.29 -19.00
N LEU A 151 23.27 -8.16 -19.70
CA LEU A 151 24.34 -7.18 -19.61
C LEU A 151 24.45 -6.62 -18.18
N LEU A 152 23.32 -6.22 -17.60
CA LEU A 152 23.21 -5.74 -16.22
C LEU A 152 23.79 -6.73 -15.19
N LYS A 153 23.58 -8.03 -15.42
CA LYS A 153 24.11 -9.09 -14.57
C LYS A 153 25.63 -9.25 -14.74
N SER A 154 26.11 -9.17 -15.97
CA SER A 154 27.54 -9.28 -16.32
C SER A 154 28.36 -8.14 -15.69
N GLU A 155 27.92 -6.90 -15.86
CA GLU A 155 28.63 -5.72 -15.33
C GLU A 155 28.70 -5.73 -13.80
N LYS A 156 27.58 -6.07 -13.14
CA LYS A 156 27.55 -6.25 -11.68
C LYS A 156 28.45 -7.37 -11.20
N ALA A 157 28.64 -8.42 -12.00
CA ALA A 157 29.58 -9.50 -11.70
C ALA A 157 31.03 -9.00 -11.82
N HIS A 158 31.34 -8.21 -12.85
CA HIS A 158 32.67 -7.62 -13.06
C HIS A 158 33.09 -6.72 -11.88
N ALA A 159 32.21 -5.81 -11.47
CA ALA A 159 32.46 -4.95 -10.32
C ALA A 159 32.58 -5.75 -9.00
N PHE A 160 31.82 -6.84 -8.87
CA PHE A 160 31.95 -7.72 -7.71
C PHE A 160 33.29 -8.46 -7.72
N THR A 161 33.76 -8.94 -8.87
CA THR A 161 35.08 -9.57 -9.01
C THR A 161 36.20 -8.59 -8.64
N HIS A 162 36.10 -7.32 -9.04
CA HIS A 162 37.06 -6.29 -8.65
C HIS A 162 37.14 -6.13 -7.12
N ILE A 163 36.01 -5.96 -6.45
CA ILE A 163 35.98 -5.84 -4.97
C ILE A 163 36.39 -7.13 -4.28
N LYS A 164 36.06 -8.29 -4.84
CA LYS A 164 36.52 -9.58 -4.34
C LYS A 164 38.05 -9.67 -4.37
N GLY A 165 38.68 -9.22 -5.44
CA GLY A 165 40.15 -9.14 -5.55
C GLY A 165 40.75 -8.19 -4.51
N TYR A 166 40.14 -7.03 -4.31
CA TYR A 166 40.55 -6.08 -3.28
C TYR A 166 40.49 -6.69 -1.86
N VAL A 167 39.36 -7.30 -1.51
CA VAL A 167 39.17 -7.93 -0.19
C VAL A 167 40.20 -9.05 0.02
N ARG A 168 40.46 -9.88 -0.99
CA ARG A 168 41.47 -10.93 -0.90
C ARG A 168 42.87 -10.38 -0.62
N LYS A 169 43.32 -9.41 -1.42
CA LYS A 169 44.67 -8.87 -1.34
C LYS A 169 44.91 -8.03 -0.08
N TYR A 170 43.97 -7.13 0.25
CA TYR A 170 44.22 -6.15 1.30
C TYR A 170 43.66 -6.56 2.66
N ILE A 171 42.48 -7.19 2.70
CA ILE A 171 41.84 -7.54 3.98
C ILE A 171 42.28 -8.91 4.47
N ILE A 172 42.35 -9.91 3.58
CA ILE A 172 42.71 -11.28 3.97
C ILE A 172 44.23 -11.44 4.03
N GLU A 173 44.95 -11.15 2.95
CA GLU A 173 46.41 -11.35 2.89
C GLU A 173 47.16 -10.31 3.74
N ASN A 174 46.82 -9.02 3.63
CA ASN A 174 47.49 -7.95 4.39
C ASN A 174 46.86 -7.64 5.76
N SER A 175 45.84 -8.40 6.19
CA SER A 175 45.14 -8.22 7.47
C SER A 175 44.60 -6.79 7.72
N GLN A 176 44.29 -6.04 6.67
CA GLN A 176 43.77 -4.68 6.80
C GLN A 176 42.32 -4.70 7.29
N VAL A 177 42.00 -3.85 8.26
CA VAL A 177 40.62 -3.68 8.73
C VAL A 177 39.95 -2.52 7.99
N GLU A 178 38.90 -2.83 7.22
CA GLU A 178 38.06 -1.81 6.57
C GLU A 178 36.59 -1.90 6.99
N ARG A 179 35.94 -0.74 7.06
CA ARG A 179 34.49 -0.66 7.28
C ARG A 179 33.75 -1.12 6.03
N MET A 180 32.63 -1.81 6.21
CA MET A 180 31.78 -2.27 5.10
C MET A 180 31.24 -1.11 4.24
N THR A 181 31.11 0.09 4.81
CA THR A 181 30.76 1.31 4.07
C THR A 181 31.83 1.66 3.04
N MET A 182 33.12 1.60 3.40
CA MET A 182 34.25 1.86 2.49
C MET A 182 34.29 0.87 1.33
N LEU A 183 34.04 -0.42 1.61
CA LEU A 183 33.94 -1.44 0.57
C LEU A 183 32.75 -1.19 -0.37
N THR A 184 31.64 -0.68 0.17
CA THR A 184 30.47 -0.30 -0.62
C THR A 184 30.76 0.93 -1.47
N GLU A 185 31.45 1.93 -0.93
CA GLU A 185 31.89 3.11 -1.69
C GLU A 185 32.84 2.72 -2.81
N LYS A 186 33.85 1.88 -2.56
CA LYS A 186 34.75 1.36 -3.61
C LYS A 186 33.98 0.62 -4.71
N TYR A 187 33.00 -0.20 -4.34
CA TYR A 187 32.12 -0.87 -5.31
C TYR A 187 31.34 0.14 -6.16
N CYS A 188 30.74 1.14 -5.51
CA CYS A 188 29.99 2.20 -6.16
C CYS A 188 30.87 3.05 -7.09
N LEU A 189 32.07 3.42 -6.66
CA LEU A 189 33.04 4.17 -7.46
C LEU A 189 33.48 3.37 -8.69
N TYR A 190 33.73 2.07 -8.54
CA TYR A 190 34.03 1.20 -9.68
C TYR A 190 32.86 1.15 -10.67
N MET A 191 31.64 0.95 -10.18
CA MET A 191 30.44 0.94 -11.02
C MET A 191 30.21 2.30 -11.71
N GLN A 192 30.41 3.41 -11.01
CA GLN A 192 30.23 4.75 -11.57
C GLN A 192 31.25 5.06 -12.67
N SER A 193 32.49 4.60 -12.52
CA SER A 193 33.58 4.88 -13.48
C SER A 193 33.52 3.97 -14.71
N HIS A 194 33.13 2.70 -14.56
CA HIS A 194 33.18 1.72 -15.65
C HIS A 194 31.81 1.43 -16.27
N HIS A 195 30.72 1.63 -15.52
CA HIS A 195 29.36 1.27 -15.91
C HIS A 195 28.33 2.35 -15.47
N PRO A 196 28.49 3.62 -15.92
CA PRO A 196 27.64 4.73 -15.48
C PRO A 196 26.15 4.50 -15.80
N GLU A 197 25.85 3.82 -16.89
CA GLU A 197 24.48 3.48 -17.34
C GLU A 197 23.72 2.58 -16.34
N VAL A 198 24.46 1.81 -15.54
CA VAL A 198 23.95 0.80 -14.62
C VAL A 198 24.24 1.15 -13.16
N TYR A 199 24.94 2.26 -12.94
CA TYR A 199 25.28 2.76 -11.63
C TYR A 199 24.02 3.04 -10.82
N ASN A 200 24.03 2.56 -9.57
CA ASN A 200 22.97 2.82 -8.61
C ASN A 200 23.56 3.52 -7.39
N PRO A 201 23.34 4.84 -7.22
CA PRO A 201 23.87 5.59 -6.08
C PRO A 201 23.27 5.11 -4.74
N ASN A 202 22.10 4.46 -4.77
CA ASN A 202 21.40 3.94 -3.60
C ASN A 202 21.70 2.45 -3.34
N TYR A 203 22.82 1.93 -3.84
CA TYR A 203 23.21 0.55 -3.59
C TYR A 203 23.36 0.30 -2.09
N LYS A 204 22.66 -0.73 -1.59
CA LYS A 204 22.58 -0.99 -0.15
C LYS A 204 23.76 -1.83 0.34
N THR A 205 24.46 -1.33 1.36
CA THR A 205 25.62 -1.96 2.01
C THR A 205 25.38 -3.43 2.39
N TYR A 206 24.20 -3.77 2.94
CA TYR A 206 23.90 -5.14 3.34
C TYR A 206 23.97 -6.14 2.18
N LYS A 207 23.62 -5.72 0.94
CA LYS A 207 23.67 -6.60 -0.24
C LYS A 207 25.10 -6.97 -0.63
N LEU A 208 26.03 -6.02 -0.52
CA LEU A 208 27.46 -6.31 -0.77
C LEU A 208 28.00 -7.23 0.32
N LYS A 209 27.68 -6.94 1.59
CA LYS A 209 28.06 -7.77 2.73
C LYS A 209 27.64 -9.23 2.54
N GLU A 210 26.38 -9.49 2.22
CA GLU A 210 25.88 -10.85 1.99
C GLU A 210 26.63 -11.57 0.86
N LYS A 211 26.92 -10.88 -0.24
CA LYS A 211 27.68 -11.46 -1.35
C LYS A 211 29.12 -11.79 -0.95
N LEU A 212 29.78 -10.90 -0.22
CA LEU A 212 31.15 -11.12 0.26
C LEU A 212 31.20 -12.28 1.26
N LEU A 213 30.27 -12.34 2.20
CA LEU A 213 30.16 -13.47 3.14
C LEU A 213 30.03 -14.80 2.39
N LYS A 214 29.10 -14.89 1.44
CA LYS A 214 28.94 -16.10 0.61
C LYS A 214 30.17 -16.49 -0.22
N ALA A 215 31.01 -15.51 -0.57
CA ALA A 215 32.15 -15.73 -1.44
C ALA A 215 33.42 -16.18 -0.70
N PHE A 216 33.54 -15.87 0.59
CA PHE A 216 34.74 -16.11 1.39
C PHE A 216 34.51 -17.00 2.61
N TRP A 217 33.28 -17.06 3.12
CA TRP A 217 32.89 -17.88 4.25
C TRP A 217 31.80 -18.86 3.81
N LYS A 218 32.24 -20.07 3.47
CA LYS A 218 31.41 -21.26 3.32
C LYS A 218 31.73 -22.23 4.44
#